data_AF-A0A9X2DG50-F1
#
_entry.id   AF-A0A9X2DG50-F1
#
_cell.length_a   1.000
_cell.length_b   1.000
_cell.length_c   1.000
_cell.angle_alpha   90.00
_cell.angle_beta   90.00
_cell.angle_gamma   90.00
#
_symmetry.space_group_name_H-M   'P 1'
#
loop_
_entity.id
_entity.type
_entity.pdbx_description
1 polymer ?
#
loop_
_entity_poly.entity_id
_entity_poly.type
_entity_poly.pdbx_seq_one_letter_code
_entity_poly.pdbx_strand_id
1 'polypeptide(L)'
;MFLNAASASEFRMTMFGHEVTIDSNDDGETLKVDGKALHTNIYVSVTQVALVAGMPVVIGDSSAGGNACAGSPFVLMLPKGGAPNFEEPLDTCMPVTAKEEESRLVFEAPPLPGRDGERWSWDPTGGFKTLDAVAFVPDAAKGWRELAAAAPGHPGDLFGYAEIATQMEGMLGNDAENYKQIITGVGSGEMKNGFYIGTACQPHNCGGVEALVAADPATTRVYLAWKPQDQKIIVRPEVKEWPVTARDALRDWAATWK
;
A
#
# COMPACT_ATOMS: atom_id res chain seq x y z
N MET A 1 -11.79 -21.48 -41.96
CA MET A 1 -12.65 -20.32 -41.63
C MET A 1 -12.17 -19.82 -40.29
N PHE A 2 -11.25 -18.85 -40.29
CA PHE A 2 -10.72 -18.29 -39.05
C PHE A 2 -11.73 -17.28 -38.52
N LEU A 3 -12.34 -17.59 -37.39
CA LEU A 3 -13.09 -16.63 -36.61
C LEU A 3 -12.06 -15.73 -35.92
N ASN A 4 -11.83 -14.54 -36.50
CA ASN A 4 -11.27 -13.44 -35.72
C ASN A 4 -12.33 -13.06 -34.69
N ALA A 5 -12.14 -13.52 -33.45
CA ALA A 5 -12.70 -12.81 -32.32
C ALA A 5 -12.03 -11.43 -32.32
N ALA A 6 -12.77 -10.41 -32.72
CA ALA A 6 -12.34 -9.04 -32.53
C ALA A 6 -12.38 -8.79 -31.02
N SER A 7 -11.24 -8.94 -30.34
CA SER A 7 -11.05 -8.31 -29.04
C SER A 7 -11.21 -6.80 -29.27
N ALA A 8 -12.26 -6.22 -28.70
CA ALA A 8 -12.39 -4.78 -28.68
C ALA A 8 -11.28 -4.26 -27.77
N SER A 9 -10.24 -3.66 -28.36
CA SER A 9 -9.23 -2.94 -27.60
C SER A 9 -9.93 -1.77 -26.90
N GLU A 10 -10.02 -1.79 -25.57
CA GLU A 10 -10.66 -0.71 -24.80
C GLU A 10 -9.84 0.58 -24.88
N PHE A 11 -8.54 0.46 -25.15
CA PHE A 11 -7.65 1.58 -25.43
C PHE A 11 -6.88 1.34 -26.72
N ARG A 12 -6.89 2.33 -27.62
CA ARG A 12 -6.06 2.37 -28.82
C ARG A 12 -5.71 3.81 -29.16
N MET A 13 -4.41 4.10 -29.28
CA MET A 13 -3.95 5.42 -29.65
C MET A 13 -2.61 5.35 -30.39
N THR A 14 -2.47 6.17 -31.43
CA THR A 14 -1.18 6.36 -32.10
C THR A 14 -0.42 7.47 -31.41
N MET A 15 0.78 7.16 -30.91
CA MET A 15 1.64 8.11 -30.20
C MET A 15 3.06 8.00 -30.73
N PHE A 16 3.65 9.14 -31.12
CA PHE A 16 5.07 9.24 -31.50
C PHE A 16 5.52 8.27 -32.61
N GLY A 17 4.60 7.85 -33.47
CA GLY A 17 4.87 6.89 -34.56
C GLY A 17 4.61 5.43 -34.20
N HIS A 18 4.15 5.16 -32.98
CA HIS A 18 3.80 3.83 -32.49
C HIS A 18 2.28 3.70 -32.29
N GLU A 19 1.72 2.52 -32.56
CA GLU A 19 0.37 2.17 -32.14
C GLU A 19 0.43 1.53 -30.75
N VAL A 20 -0.22 2.15 -29.76
CA VAL A 20 -0.34 1.61 -28.39
C VAL A 20 -1.76 1.12 -28.19
N THR A 21 -1.93 -0.13 -27.78
CA THR A 21 -3.24 -0.71 -27.44
C THR A 21 -3.22 -1.38 -26.09
N ILE A 22 -4.38 -1.38 -25.43
CA ILE A 22 -4.68 -2.29 -24.32
C ILE A 22 -5.86 -3.13 -24.76
N ASP A 23 -5.62 -4.43 -24.87
CA ASP A 23 -6.62 -5.40 -25.28
C ASP A 23 -7.09 -6.18 -24.05
N SER A 24 -8.40 -6.20 -23.81
CA SER A 24 -9.01 -6.92 -22.69
C SER A 24 -9.58 -8.26 -23.16
N ASN A 25 -9.44 -9.29 -22.33
CA ASN A 25 -10.02 -10.63 -22.52
C ASN A 25 -10.35 -11.26 -21.14
N ASP A 26 -10.82 -12.51 -21.15
CA ASP A 26 -11.25 -13.21 -19.92
C ASP A 26 -10.11 -13.43 -18.91
N ASP A 27 -8.85 -13.38 -19.35
CA ASP A 27 -7.65 -13.58 -18.53
C ASP A 27 -7.00 -12.25 -18.09
N GLY A 28 -7.53 -11.09 -18.51
CA GLY A 28 -7.06 -9.76 -18.13
C GLY A 28 -6.80 -8.82 -19.31
N GLU A 29 -5.90 -7.85 -19.09
CA GLU A 29 -5.57 -6.75 -19.99
C GLU A 29 -4.11 -6.84 -20.43
N THR A 30 -3.89 -6.66 -21.75
CA THR A 30 -2.55 -6.77 -22.35
C THR A 30 -2.18 -5.47 -23.06
N LEU A 31 -1.11 -4.83 -22.60
CA LEU A 31 -0.47 -3.68 -23.26
C LEU A 31 0.35 -4.16 -24.46
N LYS A 32 0.06 -3.59 -25.62
CA LYS A 32 0.79 -3.84 -26.87
C LYS A 32 1.31 -2.54 -27.46
N VAL A 33 2.46 -2.64 -28.12
CA VAL A 33 3.01 -1.59 -28.97
C VAL A 33 3.34 -2.17 -30.34
N ASP A 34 2.81 -1.55 -31.40
CA ASP A 34 2.91 -1.99 -32.79
C ASP A 34 2.51 -3.47 -32.96
N GLY A 35 1.45 -3.88 -32.25
CA GLY A 35 0.92 -5.24 -32.23
C GLY A 35 1.72 -6.25 -31.38
N LYS A 36 2.88 -5.87 -30.83
CA LYS A 36 3.68 -6.72 -29.95
C LYS A 36 3.25 -6.54 -28.49
N ALA A 37 2.91 -7.64 -27.82
CA ALA A 37 2.65 -7.64 -26.37
C ALA A 37 3.91 -7.31 -25.57
N LEU A 38 3.80 -6.36 -24.65
CA LEU A 38 4.86 -5.95 -23.74
C LEU A 38 4.57 -6.35 -22.29
N HIS A 39 3.30 -6.27 -21.88
CA HIS A 39 2.89 -6.51 -20.50
C HIS A 39 1.45 -7.03 -20.44
N THR A 40 1.16 -7.87 -19.45
CA THR A 40 -0.18 -8.40 -19.18
C THR A 40 -0.44 -8.42 -17.68
N ASN A 41 -1.61 -7.94 -17.27
CA ASN A 41 -2.07 -8.05 -15.88
C ASN A 41 -3.61 -8.08 -15.83
N ILE A 42 -4.23 -8.22 -14.66
CA ILE A 42 -5.69 -8.18 -14.53
C ILE A 42 -6.25 -6.81 -14.93
N TYR A 43 -5.57 -5.74 -14.51
CA TYR A 43 -5.84 -4.37 -14.95
C TYR A 43 -4.54 -3.69 -15.41
N VAL A 44 -4.59 -3.02 -16.55
CA VAL A 44 -3.52 -2.20 -17.12
C VAL A 44 -4.17 -0.94 -17.68
N SER A 45 -3.77 0.23 -17.20
CA SER A 45 -4.36 1.50 -17.63
C SER A 45 -3.30 2.54 -17.95
N VAL A 46 -3.59 3.43 -18.90
CA VAL A 46 -2.75 4.61 -19.19
C VAL A 46 -3.31 5.80 -18.42
N THR A 47 -2.46 6.45 -17.62
CA THR A 47 -2.85 7.61 -16.80
C THR A 47 -2.31 8.92 -17.34
N GLN A 48 -1.13 8.90 -17.97
CA GLN A 48 -0.50 10.11 -18.47
C GLN A 48 0.38 9.83 -19.70
N VAL A 49 0.50 10.85 -20.56
CA VAL A 49 1.50 10.91 -21.63
C VAL A 49 2.33 12.17 -21.40
N ALA A 50 3.65 12.06 -21.47
CA ALA A 50 4.57 13.17 -21.19
C ALA A 50 5.79 13.17 -22.12
N LEU A 51 6.55 14.27 -22.08
CA LEU A 51 7.82 14.40 -22.78
C LEU A 51 8.92 14.70 -21.74
N VAL A 52 9.62 13.67 -21.30
CA VAL A 52 10.60 13.77 -20.21
C VAL A 52 12.00 13.86 -20.79
N ALA A 53 12.70 14.96 -20.57
CA ALA A 53 14.00 15.24 -21.20
C ALA A 53 13.99 15.08 -22.73
N GLY A 54 12.86 15.37 -23.40
CA GLY A 54 12.69 15.17 -24.83
C GLY A 54 12.36 13.74 -25.27
N MET A 55 12.31 12.77 -24.34
CA MET A 55 11.85 11.40 -24.59
C MET A 55 10.33 11.32 -24.46
N PRO A 56 9.61 10.84 -25.49
CA PRO A 56 8.19 10.56 -25.35
C PRO A 56 7.93 9.35 -24.46
N VAL A 57 7.05 9.52 -23.47
CA VAL A 57 6.72 8.47 -22.50
C VAL A 57 5.23 8.38 -22.25
N VAL A 58 4.78 7.16 -21.98
CA VAL A 58 3.45 6.84 -21.48
C VAL A 58 3.61 6.29 -20.06
N ILE A 59 2.83 6.83 -19.13
CA ILE A 59 2.80 6.41 -17.73
C ILE A 59 1.44 5.77 -17.51
N GLY A 60 1.42 4.70 -16.74
CA GLY A 60 0.20 3.99 -16.42
C GLY A 60 0.35 3.15 -15.18
N ASP A 61 -0.68 2.39 -14.87
CA ASP A 61 -0.75 1.51 -13.70
C ASP A 61 -1.10 0.09 -14.12
N SER A 62 -0.50 -0.87 -13.42
CA SER A 62 -0.66 -2.32 -13.63
C SER A 62 -1.03 -2.97 -12.29
N SER A 63 -2.09 -3.78 -12.27
CA SER A 63 -2.61 -4.39 -11.05
C SER A 63 -3.05 -5.83 -11.28
N ALA A 64 -2.72 -6.70 -10.32
CA ALA A 64 -3.23 -8.06 -10.22
C ALA A 64 -4.70 -8.15 -9.76
N GLY A 65 -5.35 -7.00 -9.55
CA GLY A 65 -6.72 -6.93 -9.06
C GLY A 65 -6.85 -7.23 -7.56
N GLY A 66 -8.10 -7.29 -7.10
CA GLY A 66 -8.43 -7.36 -5.67
C GLY A 66 -8.43 -6.00 -4.98
N ASN A 67 -8.69 -5.99 -3.67
CA ASN A 67 -8.76 -4.78 -2.85
C ASN A 67 -7.58 -4.66 -1.85
N ALA A 68 -6.59 -5.54 -1.97
CA ALA A 68 -5.49 -5.64 -1.01
C ALA A 68 -4.37 -4.63 -1.30
N CYS A 69 -4.09 -4.34 -2.57
CA CYS A 69 -3.02 -3.45 -3.00
C CYS A 69 -3.45 -2.54 -4.14
N ALA A 70 -2.88 -1.34 -4.19
CA ALA A 70 -2.97 -0.48 -5.36
C ALA A 70 -2.18 -1.08 -6.55
N GLY A 71 -2.42 -0.57 -7.75
CA GLY A 71 -1.61 -0.91 -8.92
C GLY A 71 -0.21 -0.30 -8.84
N SER A 72 0.75 -0.99 -9.43
CA SER A 72 2.12 -0.52 -9.60
C SER A 72 2.22 0.37 -10.85
N PRO A 73 2.87 1.54 -10.76
CA PRO A 73 3.06 2.38 -11.94
C PRO A 73 4.12 1.79 -12.87
N PHE A 74 3.91 1.97 -14.17
CA PHE A 74 4.88 1.65 -15.21
C PHE A 74 5.22 2.88 -16.05
N VAL A 75 6.38 2.82 -16.72
CA VAL A 75 6.80 3.79 -17.75
C VAL A 75 7.08 3.05 -19.05
N LEU A 76 6.42 3.48 -20.12
CA LEU A 76 6.64 3.03 -21.49
C LEU A 76 7.29 4.17 -22.29
N MET A 77 8.55 3.97 -22.68
CA MET A 77 9.27 4.86 -23.58
C MET A 77 8.94 4.55 -25.04
N LEU A 78 8.69 5.61 -25.82
CA LEU A 78 8.35 5.55 -27.25
C LEU A 78 9.35 6.40 -28.07
N PRO A 79 10.62 5.97 -28.19
CA PRO A 79 11.62 6.72 -28.95
C PRO A 79 11.24 6.79 -30.42
N LYS A 80 11.30 7.98 -31.03
CA LYS A 80 10.98 8.18 -32.46
C LYS A 80 11.87 7.31 -33.34
N GLY A 81 11.27 6.36 -34.06
CA GLY A 81 11.98 5.44 -34.95
C GLY A 81 12.85 4.39 -34.23
N GLY A 82 12.71 4.28 -32.91
CA GLY A 82 13.36 3.27 -32.08
C GLY A 82 12.38 2.19 -31.61
N ALA A 83 12.89 1.20 -30.88
CA ALA A 83 12.03 0.20 -30.25
C ALA A 83 11.44 0.75 -28.94
N PRO A 84 10.17 0.44 -28.61
CA PRO A 84 9.60 0.76 -27.31
C PRO A 84 10.33 0.04 -26.18
N ASN A 85 10.39 0.66 -25.01
CA ASN A 85 10.95 0.07 -23.79
C ASN A 85 9.98 0.26 -22.62
N PHE A 86 9.72 -0.81 -21.87
CA PHE A 86 8.74 -0.87 -20.78
C PHE A 86 9.46 -1.15 -19.46
N GLU A 87 9.17 -0.33 -18.44
CA GLU A 87 9.73 -0.45 -17.10
C GLU A 87 8.61 -0.41 -16.05
N GLU A 88 8.54 -1.42 -15.18
CA GLU A 88 7.63 -1.49 -14.02
C GLU A 88 8.42 -1.95 -12.78
N PRO A 89 9.26 -1.09 -12.19
CA PRO A 89 10.18 -1.53 -11.13
C PRO A 89 9.63 -1.33 -9.72
N LEU A 90 8.47 -0.69 -9.56
CA LEU A 90 7.93 -0.38 -8.24
C LEU A 90 7.06 -1.53 -7.73
N ASP A 91 7.63 -2.33 -6.83
CA ASP A 91 6.89 -3.30 -6.03
C ASP A 91 6.36 -2.61 -4.76
N THR A 92 5.24 -1.90 -4.89
CA THR A 92 4.59 -1.21 -3.76
C THR A 92 3.09 -1.46 -3.77
N CYS A 93 2.54 -1.73 -2.59
CA CYS A 93 1.11 -1.94 -2.36
C CYS A 93 0.35 -0.62 -2.14
N MET A 94 1.05 0.51 -2.23
CA MET A 94 0.55 1.86 -1.95
C MET A 94 0.11 2.57 -3.23
N PRO A 95 -0.90 3.45 -3.17
CA PRO A 95 -1.18 4.35 -4.29
C PRO A 95 0.03 5.24 -4.58
N VAL A 96 0.51 5.20 -5.83
CA VAL A 96 1.62 6.04 -6.29
C VAL A 96 1.09 7.08 -7.27
N THR A 97 1.61 8.31 -7.18
CA THR A 97 1.36 9.35 -8.17
C THR A 97 2.64 9.72 -8.88
N ALA A 98 2.57 10.02 -10.18
CA ALA A 98 3.69 10.51 -10.97
C ALA A 98 3.53 12.01 -11.26
N LYS A 99 4.63 12.77 -11.15
CA LYS A 99 4.70 14.18 -11.53
C LYS A 99 5.97 14.45 -12.32
N GLU A 100 5.89 15.37 -13.28
CA GLU A 100 7.09 15.83 -13.99
C GLU A 100 7.78 16.94 -13.19
N GLU A 101 9.10 16.80 -12.97
CA GLU A 101 9.95 17.78 -12.32
C GLU A 101 11.29 17.85 -13.05
N GLU A 102 11.76 19.03 -13.44
CA GLU A 102 13.14 19.23 -13.95
C GLU A 102 13.61 18.19 -14.99
N SER A 103 12.79 17.85 -15.99
CA SER A 103 13.09 16.83 -17.02
C SER A 103 13.22 15.39 -16.53
N ARG A 104 12.64 15.06 -15.38
CA ARG A 104 12.44 13.70 -14.86
C ARG A 104 11.01 13.53 -14.38
N LEU A 105 10.62 12.29 -14.10
CA LEU A 105 9.41 11.99 -13.34
C LEU A 105 9.79 11.76 -11.87
N VAL A 106 8.91 12.18 -10.98
CA VAL A 106 8.95 11.86 -9.55
C VAL A 106 7.69 11.09 -9.22
N PHE A 107 7.88 9.86 -8.75
CA PHE A 107 6.85 8.97 -8.26
C PHE A 107 6.80 9.07 -6.74
N GLU A 108 5.60 9.22 -6.17
CA GLU A 108 5.42 9.41 -4.74
C GLU A 108 4.25 8.55 -4.23
N ALA A 109 4.52 7.74 -3.21
CA ALA A 109 3.52 7.20 -2.31
C ALA A 109 3.48 8.08 -1.06
N PRO A 110 2.33 8.68 -0.71
CA PRO A 110 2.26 9.60 0.42
C PRO A 110 2.49 8.85 1.75
N PRO A 111 3.05 9.51 2.77
CA PRO A 111 3.16 8.92 4.10
C PRO A 111 1.76 8.63 4.68
N LEU A 112 1.63 7.49 5.35
CA LEU A 112 0.41 7.07 6.04
C LEU A 112 0.70 6.85 7.52
N PRO A 113 -0.32 6.86 8.39
CA PRO A 113 -0.16 6.48 9.79
C PRO A 113 0.67 5.21 9.97
N GLY A 114 1.86 5.36 10.56
CA GLY A 114 2.76 4.24 10.86
C GLY A 114 3.65 3.80 9.69
N ARG A 115 3.63 4.50 8.54
CA ARG A 115 4.47 4.20 7.38
C ARG A 115 4.93 5.49 6.70
N ASP A 116 6.25 5.64 6.56
CA ASP A 116 6.82 6.76 5.81
C ASP A 116 6.43 6.68 4.33
N GLY A 117 6.34 7.85 3.69
CA GLY A 117 6.09 7.97 2.27
C GLY A 117 7.31 7.56 1.47
N GLU A 118 7.08 6.92 0.33
CA GLU A 118 8.14 6.43 -0.54
C GLU A 118 8.22 7.34 -1.77
N ARG A 119 9.45 7.57 -2.26
CA ARG A 119 9.69 8.43 -3.42
C ARG A 119 10.71 7.81 -4.36
N TRP A 120 10.50 8.01 -5.64
CA TRP A 120 11.41 7.58 -6.69
C TRP A 120 11.51 8.64 -7.77
N SER A 121 12.69 8.79 -8.37
CA SER A 121 12.85 9.53 -9.61
C SER A 121 13.00 8.57 -10.77
N TRP A 122 12.51 8.96 -11.93
CA TRP A 122 12.77 8.27 -13.18
C TRP A 122 13.21 9.26 -14.25
N ASP A 123 14.26 8.91 -14.99
CA ASP A 123 14.70 9.65 -16.17
C ASP A 123 15.04 8.67 -17.31
N PRO A 124 14.91 9.06 -18.58
CA PRO A 124 15.09 8.14 -19.72
C PRO A 124 16.47 7.51 -19.83
N THR A 125 17.50 8.11 -19.21
CA THR A 125 18.88 7.63 -19.28
C THR A 125 19.28 6.79 -18.08
N GLY A 126 18.71 7.11 -16.92
CA GLY A 126 19.06 6.56 -15.63
C GLY A 126 18.05 5.58 -15.05
N GLY A 127 16.86 5.45 -15.65
CA GLY A 127 15.77 4.63 -15.13
C GLY A 127 15.31 5.08 -13.75
N PHE A 128 14.67 4.16 -13.01
CA PHE A 128 14.19 4.43 -11.65
C PHE A 128 15.32 4.47 -10.63
N LYS A 129 15.25 5.44 -9.71
CA LYS A 129 16.14 5.58 -8.55
C LYS A 129 15.31 5.93 -7.32
N THR A 130 15.55 5.26 -6.21
CA THR A 130 14.94 5.60 -4.92
C THR A 130 15.43 6.96 -4.44
N LEU A 131 14.51 7.79 -3.96
CA LEU A 131 14.78 9.06 -3.30
C LEU A 131 14.57 8.91 -1.79
N ASP A 132 14.94 9.94 -1.03
CA ASP A 132 14.68 9.97 0.40
C ASP A 132 13.17 9.86 0.68
N ALA A 133 12.83 9.02 1.67
CA ALA A 133 11.48 8.85 2.16
C ALA A 133 10.97 10.14 2.82
N VAL A 134 9.64 10.31 2.82
CA VAL A 134 8.97 11.40 3.54
C VAL A 134 8.46 10.86 4.84
N ALA A 135 9.03 11.31 5.95
CA ALA A 135 8.60 10.85 7.28
C ALA A 135 7.11 11.13 7.51
N PHE A 136 6.37 10.13 8.00
CA PHE A 136 5.03 10.36 8.50
C PHE A 136 5.09 11.14 9.82
N VAL A 137 4.24 12.17 9.94
CA VAL A 137 4.12 12.98 11.15
C VAL A 137 2.72 12.79 11.75
N PRO A 138 2.61 12.20 12.96
CA PRO A 138 1.34 12.08 13.67
C PRO A 138 0.71 13.45 13.93
N ASP A 139 -0.62 13.51 13.92
CA ASP A 139 -1.37 14.74 14.19
C ASP A 139 -1.38 15.03 15.69
N ALA A 140 -0.72 16.11 16.10
CA ALA A 140 -0.63 16.55 17.49
C ALA A 140 -1.98 16.98 18.08
N ALA A 141 -2.98 17.28 17.25
CA ALA A 141 -4.34 17.59 17.68
C ALA A 141 -5.20 16.34 17.93
N LYS A 142 -4.70 15.14 17.57
CA LYS A 142 -5.39 13.86 17.76
C LYS A 142 -4.78 13.07 18.92
N GLY A 143 -5.57 12.82 19.95
CA GLY A 143 -5.22 11.98 21.09
C GLY A 143 -6.40 11.14 21.56
N TRP A 144 -6.42 10.79 22.86
CA TRP A 144 -7.43 9.90 23.44
C TRP A 144 -8.86 10.41 23.30
N ARG A 145 -9.05 11.74 23.39
CA ARG A 145 -10.37 12.36 23.26
C ARG A 145 -10.94 12.18 21.86
N GLU A 146 -10.11 12.35 20.83
CA GLU A 146 -10.50 12.19 19.43
C GLU A 146 -10.79 10.72 19.13
N LEU A 147 -9.99 9.79 19.67
CA LEU A 147 -10.26 8.35 19.56
C LEU A 147 -11.63 7.99 20.16
N ALA A 148 -11.96 8.53 21.34
CA ALA A 148 -13.26 8.28 21.99
C ALA A 148 -14.44 8.87 21.20
N ALA A 149 -14.25 10.02 20.55
CA ALA A 149 -15.29 10.71 19.82
C ALA A 149 -15.55 10.09 18.43
N ALA A 150 -14.50 9.68 17.73
CA ALA A 150 -14.56 9.12 16.39
C ALA A 150 -13.37 8.18 16.16
N ALA A 151 -13.56 6.91 16.50
CA ALA A 151 -12.54 5.90 16.27
C ALA A 151 -12.28 5.69 14.78
N PRO A 152 -11.01 5.48 14.37
CA PRO A 152 -10.70 5.14 12.99
C PRO A 152 -11.26 3.75 12.64
N GLY A 153 -11.54 3.51 11.36
CA GLY A 153 -11.96 2.18 10.91
C GLY A 153 -10.80 1.18 10.78
N HIS A 154 -9.56 1.67 10.71
CA HIS A 154 -8.37 0.85 10.54
C HIS A 154 -7.40 0.98 11.74
N PRO A 155 -6.84 -0.12 12.30
CA PRO A 155 -5.97 -0.05 13.47
C PRO A 155 -4.64 0.67 13.23
N GLY A 156 -4.09 0.61 12.02
CA GLY A 156 -2.90 1.37 11.65
C GLY A 156 -3.07 2.89 11.81
N ASP A 157 -4.29 3.41 11.68
CA ASP A 157 -4.59 4.84 11.79
C ASP A 157 -4.32 5.40 13.19
N LEU A 158 -4.21 4.55 14.22
CA LEU A 158 -3.81 4.98 15.57
C LEU A 158 -2.42 5.62 15.60
N PHE A 159 -1.52 5.28 14.67
CA PHE A 159 -0.25 5.98 14.55
C PHE A 159 -0.41 7.44 14.10
N GLY A 160 -1.58 7.84 13.60
CA GLY A 160 -1.91 9.22 13.29
C GLY A 160 -2.31 10.05 14.51
N TYR A 161 -2.46 9.45 15.69
CA TYR A 161 -2.81 10.12 16.94
C TYR A 161 -1.54 10.27 17.78
N ALA A 162 -0.96 11.48 17.83
CA ALA A 162 0.41 11.66 18.33
C ALA A 162 0.68 11.08 19.73
N GLU A 163 -0.25 11.29 20.67
CA GLU A 163 -0.12 10.79 22.04
C GLU A 163 -0.15 9.24 22.09
N ILE A 164 -1.06 8.64 21.30
CA ILE A 164 -1.25 7.19 21.25
C ILE A 164 -0.08 6.54 20.52
N ALA A 165 0.34 7.11 19.38
CA ALA A 165 1.50 6.67 18.61
C ALA A 165 2.77 6.64 19.48
N THR A 166 3.00 7.71 20.27
CA THR A 166 4.13 7.78 21.21
C THR A 166 4.10 6.65 22.23
N GLN A 167 2.91 6.37 22.81
CA GLN A 167 2.77 5.26 23.77
C GLN A 167 3.01 3.91 23.11
N MET A 168 2.46 3.67 21.91
CA MET A 168 2.67 2.44 21.16
C MET A 168 4.15 2.24 20.82
N GLU A 169 4.82 3.25 20.29
CA GLU A 169 6.25 3.19 19.95
C GLU A 169 7.14 2.93 21.16
N GLY A 170 6.87 3.63 22.27
CA GLY A 170 7.58 3.39 23.53
C GLY A 170 7.38 1.97 24.06
N MET A 171 6.17 1.41 23.90
CA MET A 171 5.88 0.03 24.26
C MET A 171 6.54 -0.98 23.33
N LEU A 172 6.63 -0.71 22.02
CA LEU A 172 7.18 -1.62 21.02
C LEU A 172 8.72 -1.63 21.03
N GLY A 173 9.35 -0.48 21.18
CA GLY A 173 10.80 -0.34 21.11
C GLY A 173 11.34 -0.89 19.79
N ASN A 174 12.28 -1.85 19.86
CA ASN A 174 12.91 -2.45 18.68
C ASN A 174 11.92 -3.25 17.78
N ASP A 175 10.74 -3.61 18.29
CA ASP A 175 9.72 -4.33 17.51
C ASP A 175 8.80 -3.40 16.71
N ALA A 176 8.99 -2.07 16.82
CA ALA A 176 8.06 -1.08 16.27
C ALA A 176 7.89 -1.19 14.75
N GLU A 177 8.98 -1.36 14.00
CA GLU A 177 8.94 -1.48 12.54
C GLU A 177 8.16 -2.73 12.11
N ASN A 178 8.46 -3.89 12.71
CA ASN A 178 7.76 -5.14 12.42
C ASN A 178 6.27 -5.04 12.77
N TYR A 179 5.94 -4.51 13.95
CA TYR A 179 4.54 -4.32 14.32
C TYR A 179 3.80 -3.39 13.35
N LYS A 180 4.43 -2.28 12.93
CA LYS A 180 3.88 -1.35 11.93
C LYS A 180 3.60 -2.05 10.60
N GLN A 181 4.53 -2.87 10.09
CA GLN A 181 4.33 -3.64 8.85
C GLN A 181 3.11 -4.57 8.90
N ILE A 182 2.76 -5.06 10.09
CA ILE A 182 1.61 -5.95 10.26
C ILE A 182 0.31 -5.14 10.45
N ILE A 183 0.30 -4.19 11.40
CA ILE A 183 -0.93 -3.50 11.81
C ILE A 183 -1.43 -2.48 10.78
N THR A 184 -0.57 -2.06 9.85
CA THR A 184 -0.93 -1.20 8.71
C THR A 184 -1.37 -1.99 7.46
N GLY A 185 -1.35 -3.32 7.52
CA GLY A 185 -1.82 -4.20 6.45
C GLY A 185 -3.34 -4.32 6.38
N VAL A 186 -3.86 -5.49 5.98
CA VAL A 186 -5.32 -5.68 5.83
C VAL A 186 -5.95 -5.87 7.21
N GLY A 187 -6.82 -4.95 7.62
CA GLY A 187 -7.42 -5.00 8.94
C GLY A 187 -8.67 -4.15 9.11
N SER A 188 -9.23 -4.22 10.30
CA SER A 188 -10.33 -3.35 10.74
C SER A 188 -10.30 -3.15 12.24
N GLY A 189 -10.88 -2.07 12.71
CA GLY A 189 -11.05 -1.78 14.11
C GLY A 189 -12.33 -1.02 14.41
N GLU A 190 -12.79 -1.14 15.65
CA GLU A 190 -14.03 -0.55 16.11
C GLU A 190 -14.00 -0.30 17.62
N MET A 191 -14.96 0.51 18.10
CA MET A 191 -15.20 0.65 19.53
C MET A 191 -16.04 -0.52 20.05
N LYS A 192 -15.54 -1.22 21.06
CA LYS A 192 -16.20 -2.34 21.75
C LYS A 192 -16.05 -2.20 23.26
N ASN A 193 -17.18 -2.09 23.97
CA ASN A 193 -17.23 -2.00 25.44
C ASN A 193 -16.29 -0.93 26.02
N GLY A 194 -16.21 0.24 25.38
CA GLY A 194 -15.36 1.36 25.79
C GLY A 194 -13.90 1.30 25.34
N PHE A 195 -13.48 0.23 24.67
CA PHE A 195 -12.14 0.09 24.08
C PHE A 195 -12.22 0.24 22.57
N TYR A 196 -11.23 0.86 21.95
CA TYR A 196 -10.95 0.61 20.55
C TYR A 196 -10.25 -0.74 20.43
N ILE A 197 -10.79 -1.65 19.63
CA ILE A 197 -10.19 -2.96 19.35
C ILE A 197 -10.00 -3.04 17.84
N GLY A 198 -8.78 -3.32 17.39
CA GLY A 198 -8.51 -3.54 15.98
C GLY A 198 -7.47 -4.62 15.75
N THR A 199 -7.60 -5.29 14.61
CA THR A 199 -6.71 -6.36 14.16
C THR A 199 -6.37 -6.16 12.71
N ALA A 200 -5.15 -6.52 12.33
CA ALA A 200 -4.73 -6.58 10.93
C ALA A 200 -3.72 -7.70 10.71
N CYS A 201 -3.54 -8.08 9.45
CA CYS A 201 -2.52 -9.00 8.99
C CYS A 201 -1.52 -8.33 8.05
N GLN A 202 -0.32 -8.90 7.98
CA GLN A 202 0.63 -8.57 6.94
C GLN A 202 0.01 -8.87 5.55
N PRO A 203 0.11 -7.96 4.57
CA PRO A 203 -0.38 -8.19 3.22
C PRO A 203 0.13 -9.52 2.64
N HIS A 204 -0.76 -10.25 1.97
CA HIS A 204 -0.51 -11.59 1.40
C HIS A 204 -0.15 -12.70 2.41
N ASN A 205 -0.21 -12.44 3.72
CA ASN A 205 0.14 -13.41 4.77
C ASN A 205 -0.85 -13.40 5.96
N CYS A 206 -2.12 -13.15 5.66
CA CYS A 206 -3.21 -13.26 6.64
C CYS A 206 -3.37 -14.71 7.09
N GLY A 207 -3.53 -14.93 8.41
CA GLY A 207 -3.46 -16.26 8.99
C GLY A 207 -2.04 -16.84 9.13
N GLY A 208 -0.99 -16.07 8.82
CA GLY A 208 0.41 -16.39 9.19
C GLY A 208 1.03 -15.34 10.12
N VAL A 209 0.80 -14.05 9.81
CA VAL A 209 1.35 -12.91 10.55
C VAL A 209 0.25 -11.87 10.82
N GLU A 210 -0.03 -11.63 12.10
CA GLU A 210 -1.13 -10.75 12.53
C GLU A 210 -0.78 -9.93 13.76
N ALA A 211 -1.49 -8.81 13.92
CA ALA A 211 -1.37 -7.90 15.05
C ALA A 211 -2.75 -7.47 15.54
N LEU A 212 -2.80 -7.21 16.85
CA LEU A 212 -3.95 -6.69 17.58
C LEU A 212 -3.52 -5.46 18.37
N VAL A 213 -4.40 -4.47 18.40
CA VAL A 213 -4.34 -3.32 19.31
C VAL A 213 -5.65 -3.21 20.07
N ALA A 214 -5.56 -3.00 21.37
CA ALA A 214 -6.66 -2.56 22.20
C ALA A 214 -6.27 -1.25 22.89
N ALA A 215 -7.05 -0.20 22.71
CA ALA A 215 -6.78 1.11 23.27
C ALA A 215 -7.98 1.55 24.13
N ASP A 216 -7.70 2.02 25.35
CA ASP A 216 -8.69 2.46 26.33
C ASP A 216 -8.65 3.99 26.46
N PRO A 217 -9.61 4.72 25.86
CA PRO A 217 -9.66 6.16 25.99
C PRO A 217 -9.97 6.64 27.41
N ALA A 218 -10.59 5.81 28.26
CA ALA A 218 -10.95 6.21 29.62
C ALA A 218 -9.73 6.19 30.57
N THR A 219 -8.81 5.25 30.36
CA THR A 219 -7.58 5.13 31.17
C THR A 219 -6.32 5.56 30.44
N THR A 220 -6.44 5.99 29.18
CA THR A 220 -5.33 6.44 28.32
C THR A 220 -4.21 5.39 28.19
N ARG A 221 -4.61 4.14 27.93
CA ARG A 221 -3.70 2.99 27.84
C ARG A 221 -3.91 2.16 26.59
N VAL A 222 -2.80 1.76 25.96
CA VAL A 222 -2.76 0.80 24.86
C VAL A 222 -2.29 -0.57 25.36
N TYR A 223 -2.78 -1.61 24.69
CA TYR A 223 -2.43 -3.00 24.84
C TYR A 223 -2.19 -3.58 23.45
N LEU A 224 -1.02 -4.18 23.24
CA LEU A 224 -0.53 -4.61 21.94
C LEU A 224 -0.28 -6.11 21.96
N ALA A 225 -0.72 -6.81 20.94
CA ALA A 225 -0.31 -8.18 20.70
C ALA A 225 0.03 -8.38 19.23
N TRP A 226 0.99 -9.24 18.93
CA TRP A 226 1.28 -9.63 17.55
C TRP A 226 1.87 -11.03 17.50
N LYS A 227 1.69 -11.67 16.35
CA LYS A 227 2.11 -13.02 16.04
C LYS A 227 3.07 -12.95 14.86
N PRO A 228 4.40 -12.91 15.11
CA PRO A 228 5.37 -13.04 14.03
C PRO A 228 5.27 -14.43 13.42
N GLN A 229 5.76 -14.56 12.18
CA GLN A 229 5.81 -15.83 11.46
C GLN A 229 6.55 -16.88 12.29
N ASP A 230 5.94 -18.05 12.44
CA ASP A 230 6.50 -19.22 13.14
C ASP A 230 6.96 -18.99 14.60
N GLN A 231 6.58 -17.86 15.21
CA GLN A 231 6.90 -17.52 16.59
C GLN A 231 5.66 -17.52 17.47
N LYS A 232 5.84 -17.45 18.80
CA LYS A 232 4.72 -17.30 19.75
C LYS A 232 4.13 -15.89 19.67
N ILE A 233 2.88 -15.76 20.11
CA ILE A 233 2.27 -14.45 20.32
C ILE A 233 3.10 -13.67 21.34
N ILE A 234 3.43 -12.44 20.97
CA ILE A 234 4.07 -11.44 21.82
C ILE A 234 2.99 -10.47 22.28
N VAL A 235 3.05 -10.05 23.54
CA VAL A 235 2.08 -9.14 24.16
C VAL A 235 2.79 -8.06 24.96
N ARG A 236 2.27 -6.83 24.94
CA ARG A 236 2.74 -5.72 25.77
C ARG A 236 1.55 -4.87 26.23
N PRO A 237 1.38 -4.56 27.53
CA PRO A 237 2.10 -5.12 28.68
C PRO A 237 1.80 -6.62 28.88
N GLU A 238 2.24 -7.23 29.99
CA GLU A 238 1.91 -8.62 30.31
C GLU A 238 0.38 -8.82 30.42
N VAL A 239 -0.14 -9.97 29.95
CA VAL A 239 -1.60 -10.25 29.89
C VAL A 239 -2.33 -10.02 31.22
N LYS A 240 -1.67 -10.23 32.37
CA LYS A 240 -2.27 -10.00 33.69
C LYS A 240 -2.69 -8.53 33.93
N GLU A 241 -2.05 -7.59 33.23
CA GLU A 241 -2.31 -6.15 33.31
C GLU A 241 -3.41 -5.70 32.33
N TRP A 242 -3.83 -6.57 31.43
CA TRP A 242 -4.87 -6.25 30.45
C TRP A 242 -6.24 -6.27 31.12
N PRO A 243 -7.09 -5.26 30.93
CA PRO A 243 -8.48 -5.25 31.36
C PRO A 243 -9.28 -6.40 30.74
N VAL A 244 -10.41 -6.75 31.36
CA VAL A 244 -11.27 -7.87 30.91
C VAL A 244 -11.59 -7.76 29.42
N THR A 245 -12.07 -6.59 28.96
CA THR A 245 -12.41 -6.35 27.55
C THR A 245 -11.23 -6.64 26.60
N ALA A 246 -10.04 -6.13 26.93
CA ALA A 246 -8.85 -6.33 26.11
C ALA A 246 -8.36 -7.79 26.14
N ARG A 247 -8.46 -8.46 27.31
CA ARG A 247 -8.12 -9.90 27.43
C ARG A 247 -9.07 -10.80 26.65
N ASP A 248 -10.36 -10.47 26.64
CA ASP A 248 -11.34 -11.21 25.85
C ASP A 248 -11.04 -11.05 24.36
N ALA A 249 -10.77 -9.83 23.88
CA ALA A 249 -10.33 -9.59 22.51
C ALA A 249 -9.05 -10.36 22.16
N LEU A 250 -8.04 -10.34 23.05
CA LEU A 250 -6.80 -11.11 22.88
C LEU A 250 -7.08 -12.61 22.82
N ARG A 251 -7.93 -13.14 23.69
CA ARG A 251 -8.27 -14.58 23.72
C ARG A 251 -8.96 -15.01 22.44
N ASP A 252 -9.91 -14.21 21.97
CA ASP A 252 -10.69 -14.51 20.78
C ASP A 252 -9.81 -14.44 19.53
N TRP A 253 -8.97 -13.41 19.41
CA TRP A 253 -7.95 -13.31 18.35
C TRP A 253 -6.92 -14.44 18.42
N ALA A 254 -6.42 -14.78 19.61
CA ALA A 254 -5.44 -15.85 19.78
C ALA A 254 -5.97 -17.25 19.46
N ALA A 255 -7.30 -17.44 19.45
CA ALA A 255 -7.92 -18.73 19.20
C ALA A 255 -7.74 -19.23 17.77
N THR A 256 -7.40 -18.35 16.81
CA THR A 256 -7.11 -18.72 15.42
C THR A 256 -5.79 -19.50 15.27
N TRP A 257 -4.93 -19.48 16.29
CA TRP A 257 -3.58 -20.04 16.29
C TRP A 257 -3.40 -21.26 17.20
N LYS A 258 -4.51 -21.85 17.66
CA LYS A 258 -4.50 -23.02 18.55
C LYS A 258 -4.26 -24.32 17.80
#